data_AF-A0A833ZQM2-F1
#
_entry.id   AF-A0A833ZQM2-F1
#
_cell.length_a   1.000
_cell.length_b   1.000
_cell.length_c   1.000
_cell.angle_alpha   90.00
_cell.angle_beta   90.00
_cell.angle_gamma   90.00
#
_symmetry.space_group_name_H-M   'P 1'
#
loop_
_entity.id
_entity.type
_entity.pdbx_description
1 polymer ?
#
loop_
_entity_poly.entity_id
_entity_poly.type
_entity_poly.pdbx_seq_one_letter_code
_entity_poly.pdbx_strand_id
1 'polypeptide(L)'
;MVTDPPHFFQESIPFAVIGSNTVVEARGRRVRGRLYPWGIVEVENPGHCDFVKLRTMLVRTHMQDLKDVTRETHYENYRAQCIQSMTRLVVKERNRNKLTRESGTDFPIPAVPPGADPETERLIREKDEELRRMQEMLHKIQRQMKETH
;
A
#
# COMPACT_ATOMS: atom_id res chain seq x y z
N MET A 1 -25.88 -27.43 19.71
CA MET A 1 -25.74 -26.49 18.59
C MET A 1 -25.04 -27.26 17.48
N VAL A 2 -25.74 -27.56 16.39
CA VAL A 2 -25.14 -28.32 15.27
C VAL A 2 -24.21 -27.36 14.55
N THR A 3 -22.91 -27.58 14.67
CA THR A 3 -21.90 -26.89 13.89
C THR A 3 -21.89 -27.54 12.51
N ASP A 4 -22.44 -26.86 11.51
CA ASP A 4 -22.34 -27.31 10.12
C ASP A 4 -20.86 -27.44 9.71
N PRO A 5 -20.48 -28.51 8.98
CA PRO A 5 -19.09 -28.74 8.61
C PRO A 5 -18.54 -27.61 7.70
N PRO A 6 -17.23 -27.30 7.78
CA PRO A 6 -16.60 -26.14 7.13
C PRO A 6 -16.74 -26.11 5.59
N HIS A 7 -17.12 -27.22 4.96
CA HIS A 7 -17.27 -27.32 3.50
C HIS A 7 -18.70 -27.10 2.98
N PHE A 8 -19.70 -26.97 3.85
CA PHE A 8 -21.12 -26.90 3.45
C PHE A 8 -21.42 -25.76 2.44
N PHE A 9 -20.68 -24.65 2.52
CA PHE A 9 -20.90 -23.49 1.66
C PHE A 9 -20.18 -23.58 0.31
N GLN A 10 -19.12 -24.38 0.18
CA GLN A 10 -18.35 -24.48 -1.06
C GLN A 10 -19.15 -25.15 -2.19
N GLU A 11 -20.03 -26.09 -1.84
CA GLU A 11 -20.94 -26.74 -2.80
C GLU A 11 -22.17 -25.90 -3.15
N SER A 12 -22.50 -24.89 -2.32
CA SER A 12 -23.66 -24.01 -2.49
C SER A 12 -23.34 -22.70 -3.22
N ILE A 13 -22.10 -22.51 -3.68
CA ILE A 13 -21.68 -21.35 -4.47
C ILE A 13 -21.72 -21.74 -5.96
N PRO A 14 -22.42 -20.99 -6.83
CA PRO A 14 -23.09 -19.72 -6.57
C PRO A 14 -24.48 -19.86 -5.92
N PHE A 15 -24.78 -18.99 -4.93
CA PHE A 15 -26.08 -18.99 -4.25
C PHE A 15 -27.21 -18.51 -5.18
N ALA A 16 -28.26 -19.33 -5.36
CA ALA A 16 -29.46 -18.92 -6.09
C ALA A 16 -30.40 -18.13 -5.16
N VAL A 17 -30.32 -16.80 -5.19
CA VAL A 17 -31.05 -15.92 -4.27
C VAL A 17 -32.17 -15.13 -4.93
N ILE A 18 -33.25 -14.92 -4.17
CA ILE A 18 -34.38 -14.09 -4.57
C ILE A 18 -34.52 -12.98 -3.54
N GLY A 19 -34.56 -11.73 -4.00
CA GLY A 19 -34.78 -10.56 -3.14
C GLY A 19 -36.24 -10.11 -3.18
N SER A 20 -36.78 -9.70 -2.03
CA SER A 20 -38.05 -8.97 -1.96
C SER A 20 -38.09 -8.06 -0.75
N ASN A 21 -38.57 -6.83 -0.96
CA ASN A 21 -38.88 -5.87 0.11
C ASN A 21 -40.36 -5.93 0.51
N THR A 22 -41.17 -6.67 -0.24
CA THR A 22 -42.61 -6.77 -0.02
C THR A 22 -42.92 -7.91 0.95
N VAL A 23 -43.82 -7.65 1.89
CA VAL A 23 -44.36 -8.65 2.81
C VAL A 23 -45.72 -9.11 2.29
N VAL A 24 -45.85 -10.41 2.07
CA VAL A 24 -47.05 -11.06 1.58
C VAL A 24 -47.57 -12.04 2.62
N GLU A 25 -48.86 -12.31 2.63
CA GLU A 25 -49.44 -13.34 3.48
C GLU A 25 -49.39 -14.69 2.77
N ALA A 26 -48.61 -15.63 3.31
CA ALA A 26 -48.50 -16.99 2.80
C ALA A 26 -48.77 -17.96 3.95
N ARG A 27 -49.72 -18.88 3.76
CA ARG A 27 -50.09 -19.92 4.76
C ARG A 27 -50.39 -19.33 6.15
N GLY A 28 -51.10 -18.18 6.20
CA GLY A 28 -51.47 -17.48 7.44
C GLY A 28 -50.31 -16.79 8.16
N ARG A 29 -49.13 -16.67 7.53
CA ARG A 29 -47.98 -15.93 8.07
C ARG A 29 -47.56 -14.81 7.13
N ARG A 30 -47.18 -13.69 7.71
CA ARG A 30 -46.57 -12.58 6.97
C ARG A 30 -45.11 -12.90 6.69
N VAL A 31 -44.78 -13.15 5.43
CA VAL A 31 -43.43 -13.51 4.99
C VAL A 31 -42.96 -12.56 3.90
N ARG A 32 -41.64 -12.35 3.80
CA ARG A 32 -41.06 -11.61 2.67
C ARG A 32 -41.09 -12.47 1.42
N GLY A 33 -41.69 -11.96 0.34
CA GLY A 33 -41.94 -12.76 -0.85
C GLY A 33 -42.34 -11.94 -2.06
N ARG A 34 -42.35 -12.58 -3.22
CA ARG A 34 -42.84 -12.01 -4.48
C ARG A 34 -44.15 -12.70 -4.85
N LEU A 35 -45.19 -11.91 -5.10
CA LEU A 35 -46.49 -12.40 -5.55
C LEU A 35 -46.54 -12.37 -7.09
N TYR A 36 -46.91 -13.49 -7.67
CA TYR A 36 -47.18 -13.65 -9.10
C TYR A 36 -48.60 -14.21 -9.30
N PRO A 37 -49.21 -14.06 -10.48
CA PRO A 37 -50.51 -14.66 -10.78
C PRO A 37 -50.55 -16.18 -10.60
N TRP A 38 -49.41 -16.87 -10.76
CA TRP A 38 -49.26 -18.31 -10.60
C TRP A 38 -48.83 -18.76 -9.20
N GLY A 39 -48.58 -17.84 -8.26
CA GLY A 39 -48.23 -18.20 -6.89
C GLY A 39 -47.31 -17.21 -6.18
N ILE A 40 -46.93 -17.59 -4.96
CA ILE A 40 -46.10 -16.77 -4.07
C ILE A 40 -44.73 -17.42 -3.93
N VAL A 41 -43.68 -16.64 -4.19
CA VAL A 41 -42.29 -17.05 -3.95
C VAL A 41 -41.82 -16.46 -2.64
N GLU A 42 -41.77 -17.28 -1.61
CA GLU A 42 -41.22 -16.94 -0.28
C GLU A 42 -39.68 -16.85 -0.32
N VAL A 43 -39.12 -15.72 0.12
CA VAL A 43 -37.66 -15.47 0.14
C VAL A 43 -36.97 -16.23 1.26
N GLU A 44 -37.64 -16.43 2.40
CA GLU A 44 -37.05 -17.12 3.56
C GLU A 44 -37.24 -18.65 3.52
N ASN A 45 -37.86 -19.18 2.45
CA ASN A 45 -38.07 -20.62 2.28
C ASN A 45 -36.87 -21.26 1.54
N PRO A 46 -36.14 -22.22 2.15
CA PRO A 46 -34.98 -22.87 1.54
C PRO A 46 -35.34 -23.74 0.32
N GLY A 47 -36.60 -24.11 0.14
CA GLY A 47 -37.07 -24.80 -1.06
C GLY A 47 -37.25 -23.88 -2.28
N HIS A 48 -37.25 -22.55 -2.08
CA HIS A 48 -37.40 -21.58 -3.17
C HIS A 48 -36.08 -20.89 -3.53
N CYS A 49 -35.24 -20.59 -2.53
CA CYS A 49 -33.94 -19.96 -2.77
C CYS A 49 -32.95 -20.18 -1.62
N ASP A 50 -31.67 -19.98 -1.89
CA ASP A 50 -30.57 -20.14 -0.93
C ASP A 50 -30.34 -18.90 -0.04
N PHE A 51 -31.31 -17.99 0.04
CA PHE A 51 -31.17 -16.74 0.82
C PHE A 51 -30.80 -17.00 2.29
N VAL A 52 -31.35 -18.05 2.89
CA VAL A 52 -31.05 -18.43 4.28
C VAL A 52 -29.58 -18.86 4.45
N LYS A 53 -29.03 -19.59 3.47
CA LYS A 53 -27.62 -20.01 3.44
C LYS A 53 -26.72 -18.78 3.27
N LEU A 54 -27.03 -17.90 2.32
CA LEU A 54 -26.29 -16.66 2.09
C LEU A 54 -26.26 -15.77 3.34
N ARG A 55 -27.42 -15.53 3.97
CA ARG A 55 -27.52 -14.73 5.20
C ARG A 55 -26.68 -15.31 6.33
N THR A 56 -26.72 -16.63 6.50
CA THR A 56 -25.96 -17.32 7.54
C THR A 56 -24.46 -17.17 7.29
N MET A 57 -24.01 -17.39 6.04
CA MET A 57 -22.61 -17.22 5.65
C MET A 57 -22.12 -15.79 5.91
N LEU A 58 -22.85 -14.77 5.43
CA LEU A 58 -22.43 -13.37 5.53
C LEU A 58 -22.48 -12.81 6.96
N VAL A 59 -23.52 -13.15 7.72
CA VAL A 59 -23.84 -12.43 8.97
C VAL A 59 -23.53 -13.25 10.22
N ARG A 60 -23.58 -14.59 10.15
CA ARG A 60 -23.46 -15.44 11.35
C ARG A 60 -22.12 -16.14 11.46
N THR A 61 -21.60 -16.68 10.37
CA THR A 61 -20.43 -17.58 10.43
C THR A 61 -19.15 -16.92 9.90
N HIS A 62 -19.16 -16.35 8.69
CA HIS A 62 -17.93 -15.96 8.00
C HIS A 62 -17.70 -14.44 7.95
N MET A 63 -18.44 -13.64 8.74
CA MET A 63 -18.27 -12.18 8.73
C MET A 63 -16.85 -11.76 9.13
N GLN A 64 -16.29 -12.43 10.15
CA GLN A 64 -14.97 -12.10 10.67
C GLN A 64 -13.89 -12.47 9.65
N ASP A 65 -13.94 -13.68 9.11
CA ASP A 65 -13.02 -14.14 8.06
C ASP A 65 -13.04 -13.21 6.83
N LEU A 66 -14.22 -12.75 6.40
CA LEU A 66 -14.35 -11.79 5.29
C LEU A 66 -13.64 -10.45 5.60
N LYS A 67 -13.72 -9.96 6.84
CA LYS A 67 -13.00 -8.77 7.27
C LYS A 67 -11.49 -9.00 7.29
N ASP A 68 -11.06 -10.14 7.79
CA ASP A 68 -9.64 -10.46 7.94
C ASP A 68 -8.98 -10.64 6.57
N VAL A 69 -9.61 -11.36 5.64
CA VAL A 69 -9.15 -11.45 4.24
C VAL A 69 -9.07 -10.06 3.60
N THR A 70 -10.07 -9.20 3.82
CA THR A 70 -10.05 -7.83 3.28
C THR A 70 -8.89 -7.02 3.84
N ARG A 71 -8.60 -7.15 5.13
CA ARG A 71 -7.52 -6.42 5.78
C ARG A 71 -6.15 -6.96 5.39
N GLU A 72 -5.93 -8.25 5.59
CA GLU A 72 -4.62 -8.88 5.48
C GLU A 72 -4.18 -9.13 4.05
N THR A 73 -5.14 -9.31 3.14
CA THR A 73 -4.84 -9.53 1.72
C THR A 73 -5.13 -8.29 0.90
N HIS A 74 -6.40 -7.87 0.79
CA HIS A 74 -6.75 -6.81 -0.16
C HIS A 74 -6.15 -5.45 0.20
N TYR A 75 -6.24 -5.05 1.48
CA TYR A 75 -5.69 -3.78 1.93
C TYR A 75 -4.16 -3.80 1.96
N GLU A 76 -3.51 -4.82 2.52
CA GLU A 76 -2.05 -4.87 2.54
C GLU A 76 -1.44 -4.97 1.13
N ASN A 77 -2.06 -5.70 0.20
CA ASN A 77 -1.61 -5.71 -1.20
C ASN A 77 -1.66 -4.31 -1.82
N TYR A 78 -2.77 -3.60 -1.63
CA TYR A 78 -2.89 -2.22 -2.09
C TYR A 78 -1.86 -1.30 -1.42
N ARG A 79 -1.69 -1.42 -0.10
CA ARG A 79 -0.73 -0.64 0.69
C ARG A 79 0.70 -0.85 0.19
N ALA A 80 1.11 -2.10 -0.03
CA ALA A 80 2.42 -2.44 -0.58
C ALA A 80 2.63 -1.81 -1.98
N GLN A 81 1.63 -1.90 -2.85
CA GLN A 81 1.68 -1.29 -4.19
C GLN A 81 1.81 0.24 -4.13
N CYS A 82 1.06 0.91 -3.25
CA CYS A 82 1.18 2.35 -3.05
C CYS A 82 2.59 2.75 -2.58
N ILE A 83 3.14 2.03 -1.60
CA ILE A 83 4.49 2.30 -1.09
C ILE A 83 5.52 2.10 -2.21
N GLN A 84 5.45 1.00 -2.95
CA GLN A 84 6.37 0.72 -4.06
C GLN A 84 6.31 1.80 -5.15
N SER A 85 5.11 2.25 -5.51
CA SER A 85 4.92 3.33 -6.47
C SER A 85 5.57 4.63 -5.99
N MET A 86 5.32 5.01 -4.73
CA MET A 86 5.93 6.19 -4.12
C MET A 86 7.46 6.08 -4.06
N THR A 87 8.00 4.93 -3.64
CA THR A 87 9.45 4.68 -3.62
C THR A 87 10.03 4.80 -5.03
N ARG A 88 9.37 4.27 -6.05
CA ARG A 88 9.81 4.36 -7.44
C ARG A 88 9.84 5.82 -7.93
N LEU A 89 8.86 6.63 -7.55
CA LEU A 89 8.83 8.07 -7.87
C LEU A 89 9.98 8.82 -7.18
N VAL A 90 10.21 8.57 -5.88
CA VAL A 90 11.32 9.18 -5.13
C VAL A 90 12.68 8.76 -5.71
N VAL A 91 12.86 7.50 -6.08
CA VAL A 91 14.10 7.02 -6.73
C VAL A 91 14.29 7.67 -8.10
N LYS A 92 13.22 7.82 -8.89
CA LYS A 92 13.27 8.48 -10.19
C LYS A 92 13.64 9.96 -10.06
N GLU A 93 13.08 10.66 -9.07
CA GLU A 93 13.44 12.05 -8.75
C GLU A 93 14.91 12.18 -8.35
N ARG A 94 15.40 11.26 -7.51
CA ARG A 94 16.83 11.21 -7.13
C ARG A 94 17.74 10.90 -8.30
N ASN A 95 17.38 9.96 -9.18
CA ASN A 95 18.17 9.64 -10.36
C ASN A 95 18.19 10.79 -11.37
N ARG A 96 17.08 11.52 -11.51
CA ARG A 96 17.03 12.75 -12.30
C ARG A 96 17.98 13.81 -11.73
N ASN A 97 18.03 13.94 -10.41
CA ASN A 97 18.92 14.88 -9.72
C ASN A 97 20.39 14.41 -9.66
N LYS A 98 20.65 13.10 -9.76
CA LYS A 98 21.99 12.52 -9.92
C LYS A 98 22.55 12.75 -11.33
N LEU A 99 21.71 12.66 -12.37
CA LEU A 99 22.12 13.00 -13.74
C LEU A 99 22.56 14.48 -13.89
N THR A 100 22.09 15.36 -13.01
CA THR A 100 22.55 16.77 -12.95
C THR A 100 23.78 16.98 -12.07
N ARG A 101 24.21 15.96 -11.30
CA ARG A 101 25.23 16.12 -10.27
C ARG A 101 26.10 14.87 -10.08
N GLU A 102 26.70 14.39 -11.17
CA GLU A 102 27.77 13.40 -11.10
C GLU A 102 28.98 13.83 -11.93
N SER A 103 29.74 14.75 -11.34
CA SER A 103 31.17 14.54 -11.11
C SER A 103 31.39 14.42 -9.60
N GLY A 104 31.78 13.24 -9.10
CA GLY A 104 32.52 13.12 -7.84
C GLY A 104 31.83 12.43 -6.64
N THR A 105 32.33 11.22 -6.38
CA THR A 105 32.46 10.47 -5.11
C THR A 105 31.27 9.74 -4.49
N ASP A 106 31.52 8.44 -4.31
CA ASP A 106 30.61 7.35 -3.99
C ASP A 106 30.85 6.91 -2.53
N PHE A 107 30.19 7.54 -1.55
CA PHE A 107 30.05 7.02 -0.17
C PHE A 107 28.82 7.64 0.52
N PRO A 108 28.06 6.87 1.33
CA PRO A 108 26.79 7.34 1.89
C PRO A 108 27.02 8.06 3.23
N ILE A 109 26.84 9.38 3.24
CA ILE A 109 26.66 10.16 4.47
C ILE A 109 25.15 10.38 4.67
N PRO A 110 24.59 10.14 5.88
CA PRO A 110 23.19 10.44 6.19
C PRO A 110 22.86 11.88 5.81
N ALA A 111 21.80 12.04 5.02
CA ALA A 111 21.37 13.31 4.47
C ALA A 111 21.10 14.33 5.58
N VAL A 112 21.95 15.35 5.67
CA VAL A 112 21.62 16.61 6.32
C VAL A 112 20.45 17.24 5.54
N PRO A 113 19.41 17.78 6.20
CA PRO A 113 18.23 18.34 5.54
C PRO A 113 18.59 19.53 4.63
N PRO A 114 17.70 19.87 3.66
CA PRO A 114 17.99 20.86 2.63
C PRO A 114 17.87 22.28 3.20
N GLY A 115 19.01 22.77 3.68
CA GLY A 115 19.31 24.16 3.92
C GLY A 115 20.81 24.22 4.08
N ALA A 116 21.54 24.68 3.05
CA ALA A 116 22.94 24.98 3.21
C ALA A 116 23.02 26.08 4.29
N ASP A 117 23.46 25.69 5.48
CA ASP A 117 23.71 26.64 6.56
C ASP A 117 24.77 27.62 6.03
N PRO A 118 24.56 28.96 6.04
CA PRO A 118 25.56 29.92 5.57
C PRO A 118 26.93 29.74 6.26
N GLU A 119 26.96 29.07 7.40
CA GLU A 119 28.18 28.66 8.11
C GLU A 119 28.98 27.58 7.35
N THR A 120 28.32 26.62 6.70
CA THR A 120 29.02 25.56 5.95
C THR A 120 29.69 26.11 4.70
N GLU A 121 29.06 27.07 4.02
CA GLU A 121 29.63 27.74 2.84
C GLU A 121 30.86 28.60 3.19
N ARG A 122 30.84 29.24 4.36
CA ARG A 122 32.00 29.98 4.90
C ARG A 122 33.18 29.05 5.19
N LEU A 123 32.92 27.91 5.84
CA LEU A 123 33.98 26.92 6.15
C LEU A 123 34.62 26.35 4.88
N ILE A 124 33.83 26.09 3.84
CA ILE A 124 34.35 25.58 2.55
C ILE A 124 35.30 26.61 1.92
N ARG A 125 34.92 27.89 1.93
CA ARG A 125 35.73 28.97 1.36
C ARG A 125 37.06 29.15 2.10
N GLU A 126 37.05 29.05 3.42
CA GLU A 126 38.25 29.16 4.23
C GLU A 126 39.21 27.99 3.97
N LYS A 127 38.69 26.75 3.89
CA LYS A 127 39.47 25.55 3.53
C LYS A 127 40.09 25.65 2.14
N ASP A 128 39.37 26.21 1.17
CA ASP A 128 39.86 26.43 -0.20
C ASP A 128 40.98 27.49 -0.26
N GLU A 129 40.91 28.53 0.55
CA GLU A 129 41.98 29.52 0.69
C GLU A 129 43.22 28.94 1.35
N GLU A 130 43.04 28.09 2.37
CA GLU A 130 44.14 27.37 3.02
C GLU A 130 44.82 26.37 2.07
N LEU A 131 44.04 25.62 1.29
CA LEU A 131 44.56 24.72 0.27
C LEU A 131 45.38 25.46 -0.80
N ARG A 132 44.92 26.62 -1.25
CA ARG A 132 45.70 27.47 -2.18
C ARG A 132 47.02 27.92 -1.59
N ARG A 133 47.02 28.39 -0.34
CA ARG A 133 48.25 28.79 0.37
C ARG A 133 49.25 27.64 0.49
N MET A 134 48.76 26.44 0.81
CA MET A 134 49.61 25.26 0.92
C MET A 134 50.18 24.82 -0.45
N GLN A 135 49.39 24.90 -1.52
CA GLN A 135 49.85 24.62 -2.89
C GLN A 135 50.95 25.58 -3.32
N GLU A 136 50.80 26.87 -3.05
CA GLU A 136 51.84 27.87 -3.33
C GLU A 136 53.12 27.61 -2.53
N MET A 137 52.99 27.25 -1.25
CA MET A 137 54.14 26.91 -0.40
C MET A 137 54.88 25.66 -0.93
N LEU A 138 54.18 24.60 -1.30
CA LEU A 138 54.77 23.40 -1.90
C LEU A 138 55.48 23.72 -3.21
N HIS A 139 54.88 24.57 -4.05
CA HIS A 139 55.50 25.02 -5.29
C HIS A 139 56.80 25.80 -5.02
N LYS A 140 56.82 26.63 -3.98
CA LYS A 140 57.99 27.40 -3.58
C LYS A 140 59.11 26.48 -3.05
N ILE A 141 58.76 25.50 -2.23
CA ILE A 141 59.70 24.49 -1.71
C ILE A 141 60.28 23.65 -2.86
N GLN A 142 59.46 23.18 -3.79
CA GLN A 142 59.92 22.43 -4.96
C GLN A 142 60.84 23.27 -5.85
N ARG A 143 60.59 24.57 -5.99
CA ARG A 143 61.45 25.47 -6.76
C ARG A 143 62.80 25.68 -6.07
N GLN A 144 62.83 25.88 -4.75
CA GLN A 144 64.07 25.95 -3.99
C GLN A 144 64.89 24.67 -4.11
N MET A 145 64.27 23.49 -3.99
CA MET A 145 64.99 22.22 -4.19
C MET A 145 65.60 22.08 -5.58
N LYS A 146 64.95 22.60 -6.64
CA LYS A 146 65.48 22.58 -8.00
C LYS A 146 66.59 23.60 -8.25
N GLU A 147 66.63 24.69 -7.49
CA GLU A 147 67.66 25.73 -7.56
C GLU A 147 68.89 25.39 -6.70
N THR A 148 68.78 24.42 -5.77
CA THR A 148 69.89 23.98 -4.89
C THR A 148 70.67 22.78 -5.46
N HIS A 149 70.59 22.53 -6.76
CA HIS A 149 71.36 21.51 -7.50
C HIS A 149 71.95 22.14 -8.76
#